data_AF-A0A1Y1Y4C2-F1
#
_entry.id   AF-A0A1Y1Y4C2-F1
#
_cell.length_a   1.000
_cell.length_b   1.000
_cell.length_c   1.000
_cell.angle_alpha   90.00
_cell.angle_beta   90.00
_cell.angle_gamma   90.00
#
_symmetry.space_group_name_H-M   'P 1'
#
loop_
_entity.id
_entity.type
_entity.pdbx_description
1 polymer ?
#
loop_
_entity_poly.entity_id
_entity_poly.type
_entity_poly.pdbx_seq_one_letter_code
_entity_poly.pdbx_strand_id
1 'polypeptide(L)'
;AYASLTNYFQQHQDEVIEIEVLPPAIQPPNGLFLTDGLNLGIPKKVLALSFVEARIRFFAGIQSEGALSKSALKASTIILLFDAEHLTATNFRKRRLVQSASTTGNHRSEFGKAVEQELAFTNSILISPSHRQSKSPTLWHHRAWLLPFVLEVAQPDTSHTECAVSELEAVLKAGERHPKNYYAWQYARRLLEQVENRMTDRIGSPNIDFTTFINTGITRVKTWYCKHPSDISGWSFLSYFLAKTSSMPEKELLLDEILRFAISLSLDNESL
;
A
#
# COMPACT_ATOMS: atom_id res chain seq x y z
N ALA A 1 21.63 1.45 -16.54
CA ALA A 1 20.17 1.26 -16.37
C ALA A 1 19.86 0.51 -15.08
N TYR A 2 19.94 -0.83 -15.04
CA TYR A 2 19.62 -1.63 -13.83
C TYR A 2 20.38 -1.18 -12.57
N ALA A 3 21.70 -1.05 -12.65
CA ALA A 3 22.53 -0.64 -11.50
C ALA A 3 22.12 0.75 -10.96
N SER A 4 21.84 1.69 -11.85
CA SER A 4 21.43 3.05 -11.47
C SER A 4 20.06 3.06 -10.78
N LEU A 5 19.07 2.34 -11.32
CA LEU A 5 17.74 2.23 -10.70
C LEU A 5 17.80 1.50 -9.36
N THR A 6 18.52 0.38 -9.28
CA THR A 6 18.65 -0.36 -8.01
C THR A 6 19.40 0.45 -6.95
N ASN A 7 20.39 1.25 -7.33
CA ASN A 7 21.05 2.16 -6.40
C ASN A 7 20.09 3.25 -5.89
N TYR A 8 19.27 3.83 -6.77
CA TYR A 8 18.23 4.78 -6.37
C TYR A 8 17.25 4.18 -5.36
N PHE A 9 16.67 3.01 -5.66
CA PHE A 9 15.77 2.33 -4.71
C PHE A 9 16.45 1.91 -3.41
N GLN A 10 17.76 1.66 -3.42
CA GLN A 10 18.49 1.35 -2.20
C GLN A 10 18.72 2.61 -1.34
N GLN A 11 18.97 3.76 -1.97
CA GLN A 11 19.13 5.04 -1.26
C GLN A 11 17.81 5.50 -0.61
N HIS A 12 16.69 5.21 -1.26
CA HIS A 12 15.34 5.58 -0.83
C HIS A 12 14.54 4.39 -0.28
N GLN A 13 15.21 3.37 0.27
CA GLN A 13 14.56 2.13 0.74
C GLN A 13 13.64 2.33 1.95
N ASP A 14 13.87 3.40 2.70
CA ASP A 14 13.11 3.78 3.90
C ASP A 14 12.04 4.85 3.57
N GLU A 15 11.86 5.21 2.29
CA GLU A 15 10.98 6.29 1.83
C GLU A 15 9.96 5.77 0.80
N VAL A 16 8.79 6.42 0.76
CA VAL A 16 7.79 6.16 -0.28
C VAL A 16 8.09 7.04 -1.49
N ILE A 17 8.34 6.40 -2.63
CA ILE A 17 8.68 7.05 -3.90
C ILE A 17 7.44 7.07 -4.78
N GLU A 18 7.14 8.23 -5.38
CA GLU A 18 6.09 8.36 -6.39
C GLU A 18 6.66 8.08 -7.78
N ILE A 19 6.19 7.03 -8.44
CA ILE A 19 6.80 6.50 -9.65
C ILE A 19 5.89 6.70 -10.86
N GLU A 20 6.47 7.21 -11.95
CA GLU A 20 5.78 7.38 -13.22
C GLU A 20 6.61 6.83 -14.39
N VAL A 21 5.93 6.16 -15.33
CA VAL A 21 6.56 5.76 -16.60
C VAL A 21 6.47 6.94 -17.56
N LEU A 22 7.63 7.52 -17.90
CA LEU A 22 7.68 8.72 -18.73
C LEU A 22 7.16 8.46 -20.15
N PRO A 23 6.38 9.39 -20.72
CA PRO A 23 6.01 9.34 -22.13
C PRO A 23 7.26 9.51 -23.01
N PRO A 24 7.28 8.97 -24.24
CA PRO A 24 8.47 9.00 -25.12
C PRO A 24 9.01 10.40 -25.44
N ALA A 25 8.16 11.43 -25.34
CA ALA A 25 8.54 12.83 -25.58
C ALA A 25 9.43 13.41 -24.47
N ILE A 26 9.39 12.85 -23.26
CA ILE A 26 10.18 13.32 -22.13
C ILE A 26 11.46 12.48 -22.04
N GLN A 27 12.61 13.12 -22.27
CA GLN A 27 13.91 12.47 -22.22
C GLN A 27 14.72 12.96 -21.01
N PRO A 28 15.13 12.05 -20.10
CA PRO A 28 15.99 12.43 -18.99
C PRO A 28 17.37 12.92 -19.49
N PRO A 29 17.99 13.94 -18.85
CA PRO A 29 19.32 14.42 -19.21
C PRO A 29 20.40 13.35 -19.16
N ASN A 30 20.30 12.41 -18.21
CA ASN A 30 21.22 11.29 -18.05
C ASN A 30 20.84 10.07 -18.91
N GLY A 31 19.77 10.16 -19.70
CA GLY A 31 19.23 9.07 -20.52
C GLY A 31 18.60 7.90 -19.74
N LEU A 32 18.51 7.99 -18.41
CA LEU A 32 18.08 6.90 -17.53
C LEU A 32 16.76 7.19 -16.81
N PHE A 33 16.66 8.27 -16.05
CA PHE A 33 15.45 8.63 -15.29
C PHE A 33 15.52 10.08 -14.81
N LEU A 34 14.35 10.67 -14.54
CA LEU A 34 14.19 11.98 -13.92
C LEU A 34 13.86 11.81 -12.44
N THR A 35 14.36 12.73 -11.61
CA THR A 35 14.07 12.78 -10.18
C THR A 35 13.68 14.21 -9.81
N ASP A 36 12.59 14.36 -9.06
CA ASP A 36 12.21 15.61 -8.39
C ASP A 36 11.75 15.29 -6.97
N GLY A 37 12.64 15.50 -5.99
CA GLY A 37 12.45 14.98 -4.63
C GLY A 37 12.24 13.46 -4.64
N LEU A 38 11.11 13.01 -4.10
CA LEU A 38 10.70 11.59 -4.07
C LEU A 38 9.90 11.15 -5.31
N ASN A 39 9.81 11.98 -6.34
CA ASN A 39 9.18 11.63 -7.60
C ASN A 39 10.21 11.05 -8.58
N LEU A 40 9.97 9.85 -9.09
CA LEU A 40 10.85 9.12 -10.01
C LEU A 40 10.14 8.88 -11.35
N GLY A 41 10.62 9.56 -12.39
CA GLY A 41 10.19 9.35 -13.77
C GLY A 41 11.12 8.40 -14.54
N ILE A 42 10.62 7.25 -14.99
CA ILE A 42 11.43 6.23 -15.69
C ILE A 42 10.93 6.05 -17.14
N PRO A 43 11.77 6.21 -18.17
CA PRO A 43 11.42 5.83 -19.53
C PRO A 43 11.13 4.33 -19.64
N LYS A 44 10.07 3.96 -20.37
CA LYS A 44 9.65 2.55 -20.55
C LYS A 44 10.78 1.64 -21.04
N LYS A 45 11.64 2.12 -21.95
CA LYS A 45 12.79 1.38 -22.48
C LYS A 45 13.82 1.07 -21.38
N VAL A 46 14.09 2.03 -20.50
CA VAL A 46 15.03 1.87 -19.39
C VAL A 46 14.49 0.86 -18.38
N LEU A 47 13.19 0.92 -18.08
CA LEU A 47 12.55 -0.04 -17.20
C LEU A 47 12.58 -1.47 -17.78
N ALA A 48 12.27 -1.62 -19.08
CA ALA A 48 12.32 -2.92 -19.76
C ALA A 48 13.73 -3.53 -19.81
N LEU A 49 14.76 -2.74 -20.13
CA LEU A 49 16.16 -3.21 -20.09
C LEU A 49 16.58 -3.60 -18.68
N SER A 50 16.15 -2.84 -17.68
CA SER A 50 16.46 -3.13 -16.28
C SER A 50 15.75 -4.39 -15.80
N PHE A 51 14.53 -4.66 -16.26
CA PHE A 51 13.79 -5.89 -15.99
C PHE A 51 14.52 -7.15 -16.50
N VAL A 52 15.05 -7.12 -17.73
CA VAL A 52 15.80 -8.26 -18.29
C VAL A 52 17.01 -8.60 -17.42
N GLU A 53 17.81 -7.59 -17.07
CA GLU A 53 18.98 -7.76 -16.19
C GLU A 53 18.56 -8.22 -14.78
N ALA A 54 17.46 -7.68 -14.25
CA ALA A 54 16.95 -8.07 -12.95
C ALA A 54 16.58 -9.56 -12.90
N ARG A 55 15.92 -10.10 -13.94
CA ARG A 55 15.58 -11.52 -13.99
C ARG A 55 16.82 -12.42 -13.91
N ILE A 56 17.88 -12.10 -14.64
CA ILE A 56 19.14 -12.87 -14.62
C ILE A 56 19.70 -12.91 -13.20
N ARG A 57 19.83 -11.74 -12.56
CA ARG A 57 20.37 -11.62 -11.20
C ARG A 57 19.49 -12.25 -10.13
N PHE A 58 18.17 -12.16 -10.30
CA PHE A 58 17.20 -12.73 -9.38
C PHE A 58 17.32 -14.26 -9.33
N PHE A 59 17.31 -14.91 -10.49
CA PHE A 59 17.41 -16.38 -10.53
C PHE A 59 18.79 -16.87 -10.14
N ALA A 60 19.87 -16.19 -10.53
CA ALA A 60 21.22 -16.52 -10.08
C ALA A 60 21.35 -16.40 -8.54
N GLY A 61 20.82 -15.32 -7.96
CA GLY A 61 20.86 -15.09 -6.51
C GLY A 61 20.03 -16.09 -5.71
N ILE A 62 18.85 -16.48 -6.22
CA ILE A 62 18.04 -17.53 -5.58
C ILE A 62 18.76 -18.88 -5.61
N GLN A 63 19.44 -19.21 -6.71
CA GLN A 63 20.19 -20.46 -6.81
C GLN A 63 21.39 -20.49 -5.86
N SER A 64 22.08 -19.37 -5.66
CA SER A 64 23.28 -19.32 -4.82
C SER A 64 22.98 -19.24 -3.32
N GLU A 65 22.04 -18.37 -2.92
CA GLU A 65 21.85 -17.94 -1.53
C GLU A 65 20.40 -18.11 -1.03
N GLY A 66 19.50 -18.63 -1.88
CA GLY A 66 18.09 -18.79 -1.53
C GLY A 66 17.44 -17.46 -1.12
N ALA A 67 16.60 -17.49 -0.08
CA ALA A 67 15.86 -16.31 0.39
C ALA A 67 16.74 -15.24 1.08
N LEU A 68 17.97 -15.57 1.50
CA LEU A 68 18.90 -14.60 2.07
C LEU A 68 19.61 -13.75 1.01
N SER A 69 19.48 -14.08 -0.27
CA SER A 69 20.16 -13.38 -1.37
C SER A 69 19.84 -11.87 -1.41
N LYS A 70 20.84 -11.04 -1.13
CA LYS A 70 20.72 -9.57 -1.23
C LYS A 70 20.57 -9.14 -2.70
N SER A 71 21.24 -9.84 -3.62
CA SER A 71 21.11 -9.60 -5.07
C SER A 71 19.69 -9.87 -5.55
N ALA A 72 19.09 -10.99 -5.14
CA ALA A 72 17.71 -11.31 -5.50
C ALA A 72 16.71 -10.33 -4.88
N LEU A 73 16.95 -9.80 -3.67
CA LEU A 73 16.12 -8.72 -3.12
C LEU A 73 16.12 -7.48 -4.02
N LYS A 74 17.30 -6.95 -4.37
CA LYS A 74 17.42 -5.77 -5.25
C LYS A 74 16.80 -6.02 -6.62
N ALA A 75 17.02 -7.20 -7.19
CA ALA A 75 16.42 -7.59 -8.45
C ALA A 75 14.89 -7.70 -8.37
N SER A 76 14.33 -8.22 -7.28
CA SER A 76 12.89 -8.35 -7.08
C SER A 76 12.18 -6.99 -7.09
N THR A 77 12.81 -5.93 -6.61
CA THR A 77 12.29 -4.56 -6.67
C THR A 77 12.04 -4.13 -8.12
N ILE A 78 13.01 -4.34 -9.01
CA ILE A 78 12.89 -3.99 -10.43
C ILE A 78 11.91 -4.91 -11.16
N ILE A 79 11.89 -6.21 -10.80
CA ILE A 79 10.94 -7.17 -11.36
C ILE A 79 9.50 -6.72 -11.07
N LEU A 80 9.18 -6.44 -9.80
CA LEU A 80 7.83 -6.06 -9.38
C LEU A 80 7.45 -4.64 -9.84
N LEU A 81 8.42 -3.76 -10.03
CA LEU A 81 8.18 -2.47 -10.66
C LEU A 81 7.80 -2.60 -12.13
N PHE A 82 8.35 -3.58 -12.86
CA PHE A 82 7.96 -3.80 -14.25
C PHE A 82 6.69 -4.66 -14.38
N ASP A 83 6.60 -5.71 -13.56
CA ASP A 83 5.54 -6.71 -13.54
C ASP A 83 5.08 -6.97 -12.10
N ALA A 84 4.06 -6.23 -11.68
CA ALA A 84 3.48 -6.34 -10.33
C ALA A 84 2.83 -7.71 -10.06
N GLU A 85 2.52 -8.49 -11.10
CA GLU A 85 1.92 -9.82 -10.99
C GLU A 85 2.95 -10.95 -10.92
N HIS A 86 4.25 -10.62 -10.80
CA HIS A 86 5.31 -11.61 -10.76
C HIS A 86 5.36 -12.38 -9.42
N LEU A 87 4.49 -13.40 -9.29
CA LEU A 87 4.28 -14.22 -8.09
C LEU A 87 5.57 -14.77 -7.46
N THR A 88 6.53 -15.22 -8.27
CA THR A 88 7.80 -15.77 -7.77
C THR A 88 8.63 -14.72 -7.03
N ALA A 89 8.60 -13.46 -7.50
CA ALA A 89 9.31 -12.35 -6.87
C ALA A 89 8.62 -11.94 -5.57
N THR A 90 7.29 -11.81 -5.60
CA THR A 90 6.48 -11.54 -4.41
C THR A 90 6.69 -12.59 -3.32
N ASN A 91 6.59 -13.88 -3.67
CA ASN A 91 6.79 -14.98 -2.72
C ASN A 91 8.24 -15.07 -2.22
N PHE A 92 9.22 -14.70 -3.04
CA PHE A 92 10.60 -14.57 -2.59
C PHE A 92 10.72 -13.53 -1.47
N ARG A 93 10.11 -12.35 -1.62
CA ARG A 93 10.14 -11.28 -0.61
C ARG A 93 9.47 -11.71 0.69
N LYS A 94 8.34 -12.43 0.63
CA LYS A 94 7.70 -13.05 1.81
C LYS A 94 8.64 -13.98 2.56
N ARG A 95 9.25 -14.94 1.85
CA ARG A 95 10.20 -15.90 2.44
C ARG A 95 11.40 -15.20 3.08
N ARG A 96 11.95 -14.20 2.39
CA ARG A 96 13.06 -13.40 2.90
C ARG A 96 12.70 -12.70 4.22
N LEU A 97 11.54 -12.05 4.27
CA LEU A 97 11.09 -11.32 5.45
C LEU A 97 10.95 -12.26 6.66
N VAL A 98 10.32 -13.42 6.47
CA VAL A 98 10.19 -14.45 7.51
C VAL A 98 11.57 -14.97 7.95
N GLN A 99 12.47 -15.25 7.01
CA GLN A 99 13.81 -15.75 7.34
C GLN A 99 14.66 -14.70 8.06
N SER A 100 14.48 -13.41 7.74
CA SER A 100 15.18 -12.33 8.44
C SER A 100 14.79 -12.22 9.91
N ALA A 101 13.55 -12.58 10.27
CA ALA A 101 13.11 -12.63 11.67
C ALA A 101 13.88 -13.68 12.50
N SER A 102 14.26 -14.81 11.88
CA SER A 102 14.85 -15.96 12.58
C SER A 102 16.36 -15.86 12.81
N THR A 103 17.08 -14.91 12.20
CA THR A 103 18.54 -15.02 12.02
C THR A 103 19.38 -14.05 12.88
N THR A 104 18.80 -13.13 13.66
CA THR A 104 19.56 -11.97 14.21
C THR A 104 19.43 -11.70 15.71
N GLY A 105 20.53 -11.62 16.47
CA GLY A 105 20.52 -11.42 17.93
C GLY A 105 19.80 -10.17 18.48
N ASN A 106 19.46 -9.18 17.65
CA ASN A 106 18.56 -8.06 17.97
C ASN A 106 17.24 -8.14 17.15
N HIS A 107 16.58 -9.30 17.24
CA HIS A 107 15.51 -9.78 16.36
C HIS A 107 14.39 -8.77 16.07
N ARG A 108 13.96 -7.98 17.05
CA ARG A 108 12.77 -7.13 16.94
C ARG A 108 13.03 -5.86 16.11
N SER A 109 14.18 -5.22 16.28
CA SER A 109 14.49 -3.95 15.60
C SER A 109 14.80 -4.14 14.11
N GLU A 110 15.60 -5.15 13.76
CA GLU A 110 15.93 -5.40 12.35
C GLU A 110 14.75 -5.95 11.55
N PHE A 111 13.92 -6.79 12.17
CA PHE A 111 12.68 -7.24 11.56
C PHE A 111 11.69 -6.08 11.36
N GLY A 112 11.52 -5.22 12.38
CA GLY A 112 10.71 -4.01 12.27
C GLY A 112 11.13 -3.14 11.09
N LYS A 113 12.44 -2.86 10.98
CA LYS A 113 12.99 -2.12 9.85
C LYS A 113 12.72 -2.80 8.50
N ALA A 114 12.86 -4.12 8.41
CA ALA A 114 12.58 -4.85 7.17
C ALA A 114 11.09 -4.79 6.78
N VAL A 115 10.18 -4.80 7.76
CA VAL A 115 8.74 -4.62 7.55
C VAL A 115 8.44 -3.19 7.07
N GLU A 116 9.02 -2.18 7.70
CA GLU A 116 8.88 -0.77 7.30
C GLU A 116 9.36 -0.55 5.86
N GLN A 117 10.53 -1.10 5.50
CA GLN A 117 11.07 -1.03 4.13
C GLN A 117 10.18 -1.76 3.10
N GLU A 118 9.63 -2.92 3.47
CA GLU A 118 8.70 -3.65 2.60
C GLU A 118 7.38 -2.87 2.40
N LEU A 119 6.91 -2.18 3.46
CA LEU A 119 5.75 -1.32 3.40
C LEU A 119 5.99 -0.09 2.51
N ALA A 120 7.14 0.58 2.68
CA ALA A 120 7.55 1.72 1.85
C ALA A 120 7.65 1.33 0.36
N PHE A 121 8.24 0.16 0.08
CA PHE A 121 8.32 -0.39 -1.26
C PHE A 121 6.94 -0.68 -1.87
N THR A 122 6.06 -1.38 -1.14
CA THR A 122 4.72 -1.69 -1.65
C THR A 122 3.87 -0.43 -1.84
N ASN A 123 3.98 0.55 -0.94
CA ASN A 123 3.39 1.88 -1.11
C ASN A 123 3.86 2.53 -2.41
N SER A 124 5.17 2.55 -2.65
CA SER A 124 5.76 3.17 -3.85
C SER A 124 5.20 2.60 -5.16
N ILE A 125 4.78 1.34 -5.18
CA ILE A 125 4.13 0.73 -6.35
C ILE A 125 2.61 0.97 -6.36
N LEU A 126 1.94 0.74 -5.22
CA LEU A 126 0.48 0.69 -5.15
C LEU A 126 -0.20 2.08 -5.14
N ILE A 127 0.49 3.12 -4.66
CA ILE A 127 -0.11 4.47 -4.50
C ILE A 127 0.42 5.51 -5.49
N SER A 128 1.34 5.10 -6.36
CA SER A 128 1.89 5.92 -7.43
C SER A 128 0.88 6.16 -8.57
N PRO A 129 1.01 7.24 -9.37
CA PRO A 129 0.15 7.59 -10.51
C PRO A 129 0.00 6.54 -11.64
N SER A 130 0.58 5.35 -11.48
CA SER A 130 0.57 4.29 -12.48
C SER A 130 -0.70 3.43 -12.40
N HIS A 131 -1.64 3.66 -13.33
CA HIS A 131 -2.95 2.98 -13.36
C HIS A 131 -2.87 1.44 -13.40
N ARG A 132 -1.81 0.83 -13.96
CA ARG A 132 -1.71 -0.65 -14.01
C ARG A 132 -1.25 -1.25 -12.68
N GLN A 133 -0.38 -0.56 -11.97
CA GLN A 133 0.28 -1.10 -10.78
C GLN A 133 -0.56 -0.91 -9.53
N SER A 134 -1.29 0.20 -9.43
CA SER A 134 -2.15 0.53 -8.28
C SER A 134 -3.30 -0.47 -8.05
N LYS A 135 -3.70 -1.23 -9.09
CA LYS A 135 -4.72 -2.28 -9.01
C LYS A 135 -4.14 -3.71 -9.01
N SER A 136 -2.85 -3.88 -8.74
CA SER A 136 -2.23 -5.21 -8.72
C SER A 136 -2.88 -6.13 -7.67
N PRO A 137 -3.61 -7.19 -8.06
CA PRO A 137 -4.14 -8.15 -7.10
C PRO A 137 -3.00 -8.78 -6.30
N THR A 138 -1.91 -9.16 -6.95
CA THR A 138 -0.76 -9.82 -6.31
C THR A 138 -0.16 -8.97 -5.20
N LEU A 139 0.07 -7.67 -5.44
CA LEU A 139 0.67 -6.78 -4.45
C LEU A 139 -0.30 -6.41 -3.32
N TRP A 140 -1.61 -6.26 -3.59
CA TRP A 140 -2.59 -6.08 -2.51
C TRP A 140 -2.72 -7.32 -1.63
N HIS A 141 -2.62 -8.53 -2.20
CA HIS A 141 -2.57 -9.77 -1.42
C HIS A 141 -1.26 -9.90 -0.61
N HIS A 142 -0.14 -9.43 -1.16
CA HIS A 142 1.13 -9.32 -0.43
C HIS A 142 1.03 -8.35 0.74
N ARG A 143 0.45 -7.17 0.51
CA ARG A 143 0.20 -6.18 1.56
C ARG A 143 -0.73 -6.72 2.65
N ALA A 144 -1.81 -7.40 2.28
CA ALA A 144 -2.70 -8.06 3.24
C ALA A 144 -1.99 -9.11 4.09
N TRP A 145 -1.03 -9.83 3.51
CA TRP A 145 -0.17 -10.76 4.25
C TRP A 145 0.84 -10.05 5.17
N LEU A 146 1.30 -8.86 4.77
CA LEU A 146 2.26 -8.04 5.53
C LEU A 146 1.60 -7.34 6.74
N LEU A 147 0.31 -7.03 6.65
CA LEU A 147 -0.46 -6.25 7.62
C LEU A 147 -0.31 -6.71 9.09
N PRO A 148 -0.37 -8.00 9.45
CA PRO A 148 -0.19 -8.41 10.85
C PRO A 148 1.18 -8.04 11.42
N PHE A 149 2.22 -8.04 10.59
CA PHE A 149 3.57 -7.63 10.99
C PHE A 149 3.63 -6.10 11.13
N VAL A 150 3.05 -5.35 10.20
CA VAL A 150 2.98 -3.87 10.25
C VAL A 150 2.33 -3.39 11.54
N LEU A 151 1.20 -3.98 11.91
CA LEU A 151 0.49 -3.64 13.14
C LEU A 151 1.22 -4.11 14.42
N GLU A 152 2.14 -5.08 14.32
CA GLU A 152 2.93 -5.57 15.46
C GLU A 152 4.21 -4.76 15.68
N VAL A 153 4.85 -4.30 14.60
CA VAL A 153 6.11 -3.57 14.66
C VAL A 153 5.93 -2.07 14.79
N ALA A 154 4.68 -1.56 14.71
CA ALA A 154 4.35 -0.17 14.96
C ALA A 154 5.08 0.30 16.23
N GLN A 155 5.91 1.34 16.08
CA GLN A 155 6.84 1.77 17.11
C GLN A 155 6.07 2.22 18.36
N PRO A 156 6.67 2.13 19.58
CA PRO A 156 6.02 2.61 20.80
C PRO A 156 5.57 4.07 20.72
N ASP A 157 6.26 4.87 19.90
CA ASP A 157 6.01 6.30 19.70
C ASP A 157 4.89 6.58 18.69
N THR A 158 4.48 5.59 17.88
CA THR A 158 3.36 5.68 16.94
C THR A 158 2.20 4.86 17.49
N SER A 159 1.09 5.51 17.81
CA SER A 159 -0.09 4.78 18.30
C SER A 159 -0.52 3.74 17.25
N HIS A 160 -0.96 2.55 17.70
CA HIS A 160 -1.55 1.56 16.79
C HIS A 160 -2.69 2.17 15.94
N THR A 161 -3.39 3.16 16.49
CA THR A 161 -4.39 3.96 15.76
C THR A 161 -3.78 4.75 14.60
N GLU A 162 -2.65 5.41 14.80
CA GLU A 162 -1.96 6.18 13.74
C GLU A 162 -1.47 5.26 12.62
N CYS A 163 -0.92 4.10 12.97
CA CYS A 163 -0.54 3.07 12.00
C CYS A 163 -1.76 2.61 11.17
N ALA A 164 -2.88 2.30 11.83
CA ALA A 164 -4.11 1.90 11.16
C ALA A 164 -4.68 3.02 10.26
N VAL A 165 -4.64 4.28 10.72
CA VAL A 165 -5.05 5.44 9.91
C VAL A 165 -4.15 5.58 8.68
N SER A 166 -2.83 5.44 8.82
CA SER A 166 -1.89 5.49 7.70
C SER A 166 -2.18 4.40 6.66
N GLU A 167 -2.52 3.19 7.08
CA GLU A 167 -2.91 2.12 6.17
C GLU A 167 -4.22 2.41 5.44
N LEU A 168 -5.18 3.05 6.11
CA LEU A 168 -6.41 3.51 5.46
C LEU A 168 -6.12 4.62 4.44
N GLU A 169 -5.25 5.59 4.75
CA GLU A 169 -4.85 6.66 3.82
C GLU A 169 -4.17 6.09 2.57
N ALA A 170 -3.38 5.02 2.69
CA ALA A 170 -2.82 4.33 1.53
C ALA A 170 -3.91 3.74 0.61
N VAL A 171 -5.00 3.22 1.17
CA VAL A 171 -6.15 2.74 0.40
C VAL A 171 -6.88 3.90 -0.29
N LEU A 172 -7.12 5.00 0.44
CA LEU A 172 -7.75 6.19 -0.11
C LEU A 172 -6.95 6.70 -1.31
N LYS A 173 -5.63 6.89 -1.15
CA LYS A 173 -4.75 7.31 -2.25
C LYS A 173 -4.80 6.33 -3.42
N ALA A 174 -4.80 5.02 -3.18
CA ALA A 174 -4.92 4.03 -4.25
C ALA A 174 -6.28 4.04 -4.97
N GLY A 175 -7.36 4.41 -4.26
CA GLY A 175 -8.67 4.67 -4.84
C GLY A 175 -8.66 5.89 -5.76
N GLU A 176 -7.94 6.96 -5.40
CA GLU A 176 -7.78 8.15 -6.26
C GLU A 176 -7.02 7.78 -7.55
N ARG A 177 -6.00 6.93 -7.44
CA ARG A 177 -5.19 6.50 -8.60
C ARG A 177 -5.93 5.57 -9.54
N HIS A 178 -6.88 4.79 -9.04
CA HIS A 178 -7.68 3.88 -9.85
C HIS A 178 -9.12 3.83 -9.33
N PRO A 179 -10.08 4.45 -10.03
CA PRO A 179 -11.49 4.36 -9.66
C PRO A 179 -11.95 2.90 -9.55
N LYS A 180 -12.74 2.58 -8.53
CA LYS A 180 -13.30 1.24 -8.28
C LYS A 180 -12.19 0.20 -8.06
N ASN A 181 -11.14 0.57 -7.32
CA ASN A 181 -10.03 -0.32 -6.95
C ASN A 181 -10.47 -1.35 -5.89
N TYR A 182 -11.22 -2.36 -6.33
CA TYR A 182 -11.77 -3.40 -5.46
C TYR A 182 -10.71 -4.07 -4.56
N TYR A 183 -9.47 -4.23 -5.02
CA TYR A 183 -8.40 -4.86 -4.23
C TYR A 183 -7.94 -3.99 -3.06
N ALA A 184 -7.81 -2.67 -3.26
CA ALA A 184 -7.49 -1.72 -2.20
C ALA A 184 -8.62 -1.68 -1.15
N TRP A 185 -9.88 -1.62 -1.60
CA TRP A 185 -11.02 -1.61 -0.68
C TRP A 185 -11.23 -2.94 0.04
N GLN A 186 -10.91 -4.07 -0.60
CA GLN A 186 -10.87 -5.38 0.06
C GLN A 186 -9.76 -5.44 1.12
N TYR A 187 -8.62 -4.81 0.86
CA TYR A 187 -7.57 -4.65 1.87
C TYR A 187 -8.06 -3.82 3.06
N ALA A 188 -8.76 -2.70 2.83
CA ALA A 188 -9.34 -1.89 3.91
C ALA A 188 -10.30 -2.67 4.81
N ARG A 189 -11.10 -3.59 4.26
CA ARG A 189 -11.96 -4.49 5.06
C ARG A 189 -11.12 -5.38 5.99
N ARG A 190 -10.05 -5.98 5.46
CA ARG A 190 -9.13 -6.81 6.27
C ARG A 190 -8.39 -5.99 7.32
N LEU A 191 -8.02 -4.75 7.01
CA LEU A 191 -7.46 -3.78 7.97
C LEU A 191 -8.44 -3.58 9.13
N LEU A 192 -9.70 -3.29 8.84
CA LEU A 192 -10.73 -3.09 9.86
C LEU A 192 -10.91 -4.31 10.76
N GLU A 193 -10.97 -5.51 10.17
CA GLU A 193 -11.06 -6.78 10.93
C GLU A 193 -9.84 -6.98 11.86
N GLN A 194 -8.62 -6.70 11.38
CA GLN A 194 -7.41 -6.82 12.19
C GLN A 194 -7.36 -5.78 13.31
N VAL A 195 -7.78 -4.55 13.03
CA VAL A 195 -7.83 -3.47 14.01
C VAL A 195 -8.86 -3.78 15.10
N GLU A 196 -10.06 -4.25 14.73
CA GLU A 196 -11.09 -4.68 15.67
C GLU A 196 -10.58 -5.80 16.59
N ASN A 197 -9.92 -6.81 16.04
CA ASN A 197 -9.37 -7.92 16.83
C ASN A 197 -8.26 -7.49 17.80
N ARG A 198 -7.51 -6.41 17.49
CA ARG A 198 -6.36 -5.95 18.29
C ARG A 198 -6.71 -4.85 19.28
N MET A 199 -7.71 -4.04 18.96
CA MET A 199 -8.15 -2.88 19.74
C MET A 199 -9.49 -3.13 20.45
N THR A 200 -9.77 -4.39 20.76
CA THR A 200 -10.86 -4.78 21.65
C THR A 200 -10.30 -5.20 23.00
N ASP A 201 -11.00 -4.84 24.06
CA ASP A 201 -10.65 -5.23 25.41
C ASP A 201 -10.87 -6.74 25.63
N ARG A 202 -10.44 -7.27 26.78
CA ARG A 202 -10.55 -8.71 27.14
C ARG A 202 -11.98 -9.28 27.08
N ILE A 203 -12.99 -8.42 27.11
CA ILE A 203 -14.42 -8.77 27.07
C ILE A 203 -14.99 -8.59 25.65
N GLY A 204 -14.14 -8.32 24.64
CA GLY A 204 -14.54 -8.09 23.25
C GLY A 204 -15.21 -6.74 23.00
N SER A 205 -15.14 -5.81 23.95
CA SER A 205 -15.69 -4.46 23.80
C SER A 205 -14.67 -3.54 23.11
N PRO A 206 -15.10 -2.63 22.21
CA PRO A 206 -14.23 -1.65 21.60
C PRO A 206 -13.48 -0.79 22.63
N ASN A 207 -12.16 -0.70 22.53
CA ASN A 207 -11.38 0.18 23.38
C ASN A 207 -11.35 1.62 22.81
N ILE A 208 -10.67 2.53 23.50
CA ILE A 208 -10.56 3.94 23.08
C ILE A 208 -9.82 4.12 21.75
N ASP A 209 -8.80 3.29 21.47
CA ASP A 209 -8.01 3.34 20.24
C ASP A 209 -8.85 2.91 19.03
N PHE A 210 -9.68 1.87 19.18
CA PHE A 210 -10.63 1.45 18.16
C PHE A 210 -11.64 2.54 17.86
N THR A 211 -12.23 3.12 18.90
CA THR A 211 -13.21 4.22 18.76
C THR A 211 -12.58 5.41 18.04
N THR A 212 -11.34 5.76 18.39
CA THR A 212 -10.57 6.83 17.75
C THR A 212 -10.28 6.53 16.29
N PHE A 213 -9.88 5.30 15.97
CA PHE A 213 -9.66 4.84 14.60
C PHE A 213 -10.95 4.93 13.76
N ILE A 214 -12.08 4.45 14.28
CA ILE A 214 -13.38 4.48 13.61
C ILE A 214 -13.79 5.92 13.29
N ASN A 215 -13.76 6.80 14.28
CA ASN A 215 -14.20 8.20 14.12
C ASN A 215 -13.30 8.96 13.13
N THR A 216 -11.99 8.75 13.24
CA THR A 216 -11.03 9.34 12.30
C THR A 216 -11.24 8.78 10.90
N GLY A 217 -11.32 7.46 10.77
CA GLY A 217 -11.46 6.76 9.49
C GLY A 217 -12.75 7.11 8.75
N ILE A 218 -13.88 7.20 9.45
CA ILE A 218 -15.16 7.65 8.88
C ILE A 218 -15.00 9.05 8.31
N THR A 219 -14.39 9.98 9.06
CA THR A 219 -14.17 11.35 8.59
C THR A 219 -13.31 11.39 7.32
N ARG A 220 -12.26 10.57 7.25
CA ARG A 220 -11.38 10.47 6.07
C ARG A 220 -12.10 9.89 4.86
N VAL A 221 -12.75 8.74 5.02
CA VAL A 221 -13.51 8.08 3.95
C VAL A 221 -14.68 8.95 3.49
N LYS A 222 -15.33 9.66 4.42
CA LYS A 222 -16.37 10.66 4.13
C LYS A 222 -15.86 11.73 3.18
N THR A 223 -14.77 12.38 3.60
CA THR A 223 -14.13 13.45 2.81
C THR A 223 -13.70 12.96 1.44
N TRP A 224 -13.22 11.71 1.36
CA TRP A 224 -12.80 11.08 0.13
C TRP A 224 -13.97 10.82 -0.82
N TYR A 225 -15.11 10.28 -0.35
CA TYR A 225 -16.26 10.02 -1.23
C TYR A 225 -16.84 11.32 -1.81
N CYS A 226 -16.83 12.42 -1.05
CA CYS A 226 -17.34 13.70 -1.56
C CYS A 226 -16.59 14.17 -2.80
N LYS A 227 -15.35 13.70 -2.99
CA LYS A 227 -14.53 13.99 -4.18
C LYS A 227 -14.65 12.92 -5.26
N HIS A 228 -15.15 11.73 -4.92
CA HIS A 228 -15.22 10.55 -5.80
C HIS A 228 -16.61 9.88 -5.75
N PRO A 229 -17.71 10.61 -6.02
CA PRO A 229 -19.07 10.11 -5.82
C PRO A 229 -19.43 8.90 -6.68
N SER A 230 -18.71 8.62 -7.77
CA SER A 230 -18.94 7.47 -8.65
C SER A 230 -18.20 6.18 -8.23
N ASP A 231 -17.39 6.20 -7.15
CA ASP A 231 -16.67 5.01 -6.70
C ASP A 231 -17.52 4.10 -5.81
N ILE A 232 -18.20 3.14 -6.44
CA ILE A 232 -19.03 2.15 -5.73
C ILE A 232 -18.25 1.29 -4.73
N SER A 233 -16.95 1.07 -4.94
CA SER A 233 -16.14 0.27 -4.01
C SER A 233 -15.89 1.05 -2.72
N GLY A 234 -15.64 2.35 -2.83
CA GLY A 234 -15.57 3.27 -1.70
C GLY A 234 -16.89 3.34 -0.93
N TRP A 235 -18.03 3.48 -1.62
CA TRP A 235 -19.36 3.46 -0.99
C TRP A 235 -19.64 2.16 -0.24
N SER A 236 -19.35 1.02 -0.87
CA SER A 236 -19.51 -0.29 -0.26
C SER A 236 -18.64 -0.46 1.00
N PHE A 237 -17.44 0.11 0.99
CA PHE A 237 -16.58 0.11 2.16
C PHE A 237 -17.12 1.05 3.25
N LEU A 238 -17.57 2.26 2.93
CA LEU A 238 -18.15 3.18 3.90
C LEU A 238 -19.35 2.55 4.63
N SER A 239 -20.26 1.90 3.88
CA SER A 239 -21.39 1.16 4.48
C SER A 239 -20.92 0.09 5.46
N TYR A 240 -19.89 -0.69 5.10
CA TYR A 240 -19.30 -1.69 5.99
C TYR A 240 -18.60 -1.07 7.20
N PHE A 241 -17.93 0.06 7.03
CA PHE A 241 -17.24 0.76 8.10
C PHE A 241 -18.23 1.32 9.12
N LEU A 242 -19.34 1.87 8.66
CA LEU A 242 -20.42 2.36 9.51
C LEU A 242 -21.11 1.27 10.32
N ALA A 243 -21.19 0.04 9.77
CA ALA A 243 -21.71 -1.09 10.53
C ALA A 243 -20.89 -1.37 11.81
N LYS A 244 -19.62 -0.95 11.86
CA LYS A 244 -18.72 -1.11 13.02
C LYS A 244 -18.79 0.03 14.05
N THR A 245 -19.54 1.08 13.77
CA THR A 245 -19.75 2.18 14.72
C THR A 245 -20.86 1.82 15.70
N SER A 246 -20.67 2.08 17.00
CA SER A 246 -21.69 1.81 18.03
C SER A 246 -22.67 2.98 18.22
N SER A 247 -22.28 4.20 17.84
CA SER A 247 -23.07 5.42 18.05
C SER A 247 -24.14 5.61 16.97
N MET A 248 -25.41 5.41 17.33
CA MET A 248 -26.56 5.67 16.43
C MET A 248 -26.68 7.15 16.01
N PRO A 249 -26.53 8.14 16.91
CA PRO A 249 -26.63 9.55 16.51
C PRO A 249 -25.57 9.96 15.48
N GLU A 250 -24.35 9.45 15.59
CA GLU A 250 -23.28 9.75 14.62
C GLU A 250 -23.58 9.16 13.24
N LYS A 251 -24.17 7.95 13.19
CA LYS A 251 -24.65 7.35 11.95
C LYS A 251 -25.75 8.19 11.31
N GLU A 252 -26.73 8.61 12.10
CA GLU A 252 -27.86 9.42 11.61
C GLU A 252 -27.39 10.75 11.04
N LEU A 253 -26.48 11.45 11.73
CA LEU A 253 -25.88 12.69 11.24
C LEU A 253 -25.13 12.48 9.93
N LEU A 254 -24.30 11.44 9.84
CA LEU A 254 -23.56 11.16 8.63
C LEU A 254 -24.48 10.79 7.46
N LEU A 255 -25.52 10.00 7.71
CA LEU A 255 -26.50 9.63 6.69
C LEU A 255 -27.26 10.86 6.18
N ASP A 256 -27.66 11.77 7.06
CA ASP A 256 -28.29 13.04 6.67
C ASP A 256 -27.35 13.88 5.79
N GLU A 257 -26.07 13.99 6.15
CA GLU A 257 -25.07 14.69 5.34
C GLU A 257 -24.85 14.04 3.97
N ILE A 258 -24.78 12.71 3.90
CA ILE A 258 -24.67 11.95 2.65
C ILE A 258 -25.90 12.19 1.76
N LEU A 259 -27.11 12.14 2.33
CA LEU A 259 -28.36 12.38 1.61
C LEU A 259 -28.41 13.81 1.05
N ARG A 260 -28.06 14.82 1.86
CA ARG A 260 -27.99 16.22 1.40
C ARG A 260 -26.98 16.40 0.27
N PHE A 261 -25.83 15.75 0.38
CA PHE A 261 -24.81 15.77 -0.67
C PHE A 261 -25.29 15.10 -1.97
N ALA A 262 -25.98 13.96 -1.86
CA ALA A 262 -26.53 13.28 -3.03
C ALA A 262 -27.61 14.12 -3.74
N ILE A 263 -28.49 14.77 -2.96
CA ILE A 263 -29.52 15.69 -3.47
C ILE A 263 -28.86 16.90 -4.14
N SER A 264 -27.82 17.49 -3.53
CA SER A 264 -27.18 18.71 -4.06
C SER A 264 -26.43 18.48 -5.38
N LEU A 265 -25.94 17.26 -5.59
CA LEU A 265 -25.27 16.87 -6.83
C LEU A 265 -26.23 16.44 -7.94
N SER A 266 -27.55 16.40 -7.69
CA SER A 266 -28.53 15.80 -8.61
C SER A 266 -28.00 14.46 -9.15
N LEU A 267 -27.56 13.58 -8.24
CA LEU A 267 -27.04 12.26 -8.60
C LEU A 267 -28.19 11.42 -9.17
N ASP A 268 -28.48 11.63 -10.45
CA ASP A 268 -29.59 11.00 -11.17
C ASP A 268 -29.19 9.62 -11.72
N ASN A 269 -27.90 9.26 -11.63
CA ASN A 269 -27.35 8.00 -12.16
C ASN A 269 -26.58 7.24 -11.07
N GLU A 270 -27.16 6.13 -10.60
CA GLU A 270 -26.55 5.21 -9.63
C GLU A 270 -25.32 4.44 -10.18
N SER A 271 -24.89 4.69 -11.41
CA SER A 271 -23.75 4.00 -12.02
C SER A 271 -23.15 4.78 -13.20
N LEU A 272 -21.97 5.37 -12.98
CA LEU A 272 -21.00 5.71 -14.03
C LEU A 272 -19.64 5.15 -13.65
#